data_AF-A0A0R3PBH5-F1
#
_entry.id   AF-A0A0R3PBH5-F1
#
_cell.length_a   1.000
_cell.length_b   1.000
_cell.length_c   1.000
_cell.angle_alpha   90.00
_cell.angle_beta   90.00
_cell.angle_gamma   90.00
#
_symmetry.space_group_name_H-M   'P 1'
#
loop_
_entity.id
_entity.type
_entity.pdbx_description
1 polymer ?
#
loop_
_entity_poly.entity_id
_entity_poly.type
_entity_poly.pdbx_seq_one_letter_code
_entity_poly.pdbx_strand_id
1 'polypeptide(L)'
;MFSIDSGACGRMSRGSTGSFLLRKQGSANETVFAGVRCTQCSGLTQITIVCLDEKTDCLLRTLSGMYARLPISSMWQCAPAHLVVYARKTIERVFMAQIHALAFYPNLDADRHRDELFSKSLARLSRSIHPGHPMLKIPNVLHGEAPWPSAQAEISIINAYKSARDKLGCVVRCCETISNLISMAPGMGAAAADDVTPVLVYVLIQANPPSILSNVQYVQGFGGSLLDGVEGYWWTQFTAAIEFIKTLL
;
A
#
# COMPACT_ATOMS: atom_id res chain seq x y z
N MET A 1 -6.66 -52.24 4.82
CA MET A 1 -7.86 -52.43 5.66
C MET A 1 -8.74 -51.20 5.44
N PHE A 2 -9.78 -51.37 4.62
CA PHE A 2 -11.03 -50.61 4.36
C PHE A 2 -11.14 -49.12 4.79
N SER A 3 -11.82 -48.21 4.06
CA SER A 3 -12.66 -48.28 2.86
C SER A 3 -12.89 -46.86 2.32
N ILE A 4 -13.14 -46.75 1.00
CA ILE A 4 -13.69 -45.56 0.34
C ILE A 4 -15.20 -45.79 0.23
N ASP A 5 -16.03 -44.84 0.68
CA ASP A 5 -17.45 -44.82 0.37
C ASP A 5 -17.78 -43.70 -0.62
N SER A 6 -18.36 -44.11 -1.74
CA SER A 6 -18.92 -43.27 -2.79
C SER A 6 -20.43 -43.46 -2.78
N GLY A 7 -21.20 -42.37 -2.74
CA GLY A 7 -22.57 -42.38 -3.23
C GLY A 7 -23.58 -41.59 -2.39
N ALA A 8 -24.05 -40.46 -2.93
CA ALA A 8 -25.47 -40.14 -2.99
C ALA A 8 -25.70 -38.98 -3.98
N CYS A 9 -26.08 -39.34 -5.20
CA CYS A 9 -26.69 -38.47 -6.19
C CYS A 9 -28.20 -38.38 -5.89
N GLY A 10 -28.72 -37.19 -5.59
CA GLY A 10 -30.15 -36.93 -5.38
C GLY A 10 -30.65 -35.80 -6.28
N ARG A 11 -31.57 -36.13 -7.20
CA ARG A 11 -32.32 -35.20 -8.07
C ARG A 11 -33.65 -34.76 -7.43
N MET A 12 -34.26 -33.74 -8.07
CA MET A 12 -35.65 -33.23 -8.03
C MET A 12 -35.89 -32.02 -7.11
N SER A 13 -36.63 -30.96 -7.48
CA SER A 13 -37.49 -30.66 -8.64
C SER A 13 -37.69 -29.15 -8.81
N ARG A 14 -38.06 -28.71 -10.02
CA ARG A 14 -38.56 -27.35 -10.32
C ARG A 14 -40.06 -27.23 -9.96
N GLY A 15 -40.47 -26.07 -9.44
CA GLY A 15 -41.88 -25.68 -9.26
C GLY A 15 -42.08 -24.18 -8.99
N SER A 16 -42.48 -23.45 -10.05
CA SER A 16 -43.38 -22.29 -10.13
C SER A 16 -43.47 -21.19 -9.04
N THR A 17 -43.10 -19.97 -9.46
CA THR A 17 -43.83 -18.68 -9.34
C THR A 17 -44.61 -18.32 -8.07
N GLY A 18 -44.16 -17.25 -7.40
CA GLY A 18 -44.95 -16.45 -6.45
C GLY A 18 -44.14 -15.30 -5.86
N SER A 19 -44.38 -14.07 -6.33
CA SER A 19 -43.81 -12.83 -5.80
C SER A 19 -44.14 -12.63 -4.32
N PHE A 20 -43.15 -12.32 -3.47
CA PHE A 20 -43.42 -11.72 -2.16
C PHE A 20 -42.39 -10.65 -1.80
N LEU A 21 -42.92 -9.45 -1.59
CA LEU A 21 -42.26 -8.26 -1.07
C LEU A 21 -41.68 -8.49 0.34
N LEU A 22 -40.53 -7.83 0.55
CA LEU A 22 -39.84 -7.50 1.80
C LEU A 22 -40.67 -7.63 3.10
N ARG A 23 -40.22 -8.52 3.98
CA ARG A 23 -40.31 -8.32 5.43
C ARG A 23 -38.92 -8.40 6.04
N LYS A 24 -38.38 -7.25 6.45
CA LYS A 24 -37.25 -7.16 7.38
C LYS A 24 -37.70 -7.74 8.72
N GLN A 25 -37.02 -8.78 9.20
CA GLN A 25 -36.80 -8.98 10.63
C GLN A 25 -35.37 -9.46 10.86
N GLY A 26 -34.62 -8.59 11.54
CA GLY A 26 -33.67 -8.90 12.62
C GLY A 26 -32.69 -10.06 12.47
N SER A 27 -31.41 -9.68 12.57
CA SER A 27 -30.31 -10.40 13.20
C SER A 27 -29.39 -11.22 12.29
N ALA A 28 -28.11 -10.86 12.37
CA ALA A 28 -26.91 -11.55 11.90
C ALA A 28 -26.75 -11.71 10.38
N ASN A 29 -25.91 -10.83 9.81
CA ASN A 29 -25.25 -11.02 8.52
C ASN A 29 -24.38 -12.30 8.56
N GLU A 30 -24.96 -13.45 8.28
CA GLU A 30 -24.19 -14.60 7.78
C GLU A 30 -23.89 -14.36 6.30
N THR A 31 -22.74 -13.72 6.04
CA THR A 31 -22.12 -13.79 4.71
C THR A 31 -21.24 -15.02 4.72
N VAL A 32 -21.71 -16.09 4.10
CA VAL A 32 -21.01 -17.36 3.94
C VAL A 32 -19.72 -17.12 3.14
N PHE A 33 -18.59 -16.96 3.84
CA PHE A 33 -17.26 -17.03 3.23
C PHE A 33 -16.93 -18.50 2.94
N ALA A 34 -16.55 -18.77 1.69
CA ALA A 34 -16.02 -20.05 1.25
C ALA A 34 -14.93 -20.53 2.23
N GLY A 35 -15.14 -21.73 2.77
CA GLY A 35 -14.47 -22.23 3.95
C GLY A 35 -12.97 -22.45 3.81
N VAL A 36 -12.23 -21.90 4.77
CA VAL A 36 -11.08 -22.54 5.41
C VAL A 36 -11.23 -22.21 6.91
N ARG A 37 -11.64 -23.19 7.73
CA ARG A 37 -11.69 -23.03 9.19
C ARG A 37 -10.34 -23.45 9.77
N CYS A 38 -9.57 -22.49 10.29
CA CYS A 38 -8.45 -22.78 11.18
C CYS A 38 -9.00 -22.95 12.61
N THR A 39 -8.92 -24.15 13.18
CA THR A 39 -9.60 -24.54 14.42
C THR A 39 -8.84 -24.22 15.71
N GLN A 40 -7.84 -23.33 15.71
CA GLN A 40 -6.91 -23.27 16.84
C GLN A 40 -6.32 -21.91 17.22
N CYS A 41 -6.99 -20.79 16.93
CA CYS A 41 -6.49 -19.49 17.39
C CYS A 41 -7.58 -18.69 18.13
N SER A 42 -7.35 -18.46 19.41
CA SER A 42 -8.12 -17.55 20.26
C SER A 42 -7.55 -16.14 20.09
N GLY A 43 -8.23 -15.27 19.35
CA GLY A 43 -7.84 -13.85 19.18
C GLY A 43 -8.21 -13.28 17.81
N LEU A 44 -9.40 -12.68 17.69
CA LEU A 44 -9.98 -12.19 16.41
C LEU A 44 -9.11 -11.19 15.63
N THR A 45 -8.32 -10.37 16.31
CA THR A 45 -7.39 -9.41 15.67
C THR A 45 -6.13 -10.09 15.13
N GLN A 46 -5.64 -11.13 15.80
CA GLN A 46 -4.42 -11.82 15.42
C GLN A 46 -4.66 -12.79 14.24
N ILE A 47 -5.85 -13.39 14.17
CA ILE A 47 -6.25 -14.32 13.08
C ILE A 47 -6.34 -13.60 11.73
N THR A 48 -6.86 -12.37 11.72
CA THR A 48 -7.03 -11.59 10.46
C THR A 48 -5.68 -11.17 9.88
N ILE A 49 -4.71 -10.82 10.74
CA ILE A 49 -3.35 -10.44 10.33
C ILE A 49 -2.58 -11.66 9.80
N VAL A 50 -2.64 -12.81 10.49
CA VAL A 50 -1.94 -14.04 10.05
C VAL A 50 -2.47 -14.55 8.71
N CYS A 51 -3.79 -14.53 8.49
CA CYS A 51 -4.37 -14.91 7.20
C CYS A 51 -4.05 -13.93 6.06
N LEU A 52 -3.84 -12.64 6.34
CA LEU A 52 -3.41 -11.68 5.33
C LEU A 52 -1.95 -11.89 4.93
N ASP A 53 -1.10 -12.17 5.92
CA ASP A 53 0.32 -12.45 5.70
C ASP A 53 0.49 -13.71 4.86
N GLU A 54 -0.20 -14.81 5.19
CA GLU A 54 -0.20 -16.05 4.41
C GLU A 54 -0.66 -15.87 2.95
N LYS A 55 -1.68 -15.03 2.72
CA LYS A 55 -2.16 -14.70 1.38
C LYS A 55 -1.15 -13.86 0.59
N THR A 56 -0.56 -12.85 1.24
CA THR A 56 0.46 -11.98 0.66
C THR A 56 1.68 -12.80 0.28
N ASP A 57 2.13 -13.67 1.17
CA ASP A 57 3.18 -14.66 0.97
C ASP A 57 2.92 -15.58 -0.22
N CYS A 58 1.71 -16.11 -0.34
CA CYS A 58 1.33 -16.97 -1.47
C CYS A 58 1.43 -16.22 -2.81
N LEU A 59 0.99 -14.96 -2.83
CA LEU A 59 1.05 -14.10 -4.00
C LEU A 59 2.51 -13.76 -4.36
N LEU A 60 3.35 -13.43 -3.38
CA LEU A 60 4.77 -13.15 -3.57
C LEU A 60 5.55 -14.39 -4.04
N ARG A 61 5.23 -15.58 -3.51
CA ARG A 61 5.78 -16.86 -4.01
C ARG A 61 5.39 -17.13 -5.45
N THR A 62 4.13 -16.88 -5.81
CA THR A 62 3.64 -17.05 -7.18
C THR A 62 4.39 -16.13 -8.15
N LEU A 63 4.50 -14.85 -7.80
CA LEU A 63 5.23 -13.85 -8.58
C LEU A 63 6.72 -14.21 -8.72
N SER A 64 7.35 -14.64 -7.63
CA SER A 64 8.74 -15.12 -7.63
C SER A 64 8.94 -16.33 -8.54
N GLY A 65 7.97 -17.26 -8.53
CA GLY A 65 7.94 -18.40 -9.45
C GLY A 65 7.86 -17.96 -10.91
N MET A 66 7.09 -16.92 -11.23
CA MET A 66 7.05 -16.35 -12.59
C MET A 66 8.40 -15.74 -12.99
N TYR A 67 9.08 -15.04 -12.07
CA TYR A 67 10.40 -14.48 -12.32
C TYR A 67 11.48 -15.54 -12.54
N ALA A 68 11.42 -16.65 -11.79
CA ALA A 68 12.35 -17.77 -11.94
C ALA A 68 12.19 -18.50 -13.28
N ARG A 69 10.96 -18.58 -13.81
CA ARG A 69 10.67 -19.21 -15.10
C ARG A 69 11.04 -18.37 -16.31
N LEU A 70 11.13 -17.04 -16.14
CA LEU A 70 11.44 -16.11 -17.22
C LEU A 70 12.76 -16.45 -17.96
N PRO A 71 13.94 -16.54 -17.30
CA PRO A 71 15.21 -16.85 -17.99
C PRO A 71 15.31 -18.29 -18.52
N ILE A 72 14.50 -19.22 -18.00
CA ILE A 72 14.50 -20.64 -18.40
C ILE A 72 13.70 -20.84 -19.69
N SER A 73 12.76 -19.94 -19.99
CA SER A 73 11.93 -20.06 -21.19
C SER A 73 12.76 -19.87 -22.46
N SER A 74 12.51 -20.71 -23.46
CA SER A 74 13.24 -20.70 -24.74
C SER A 74 13.20 -19.36 -25.47
N MET A 75 12.15 -18.57 -25.26
CA MET A 75 11.98 -17.24 -25.83
C MET A 75 12.89 -16.17 -25.19
N TRP A 76 13.30 -16.33 -23.93
CA TRP A 76 14.02 -15.30 -23.15
C TRP A 76 15.45 -15.69 -22.79
N GLN A 77 15.89 -16.90 -23.16
CA GLN A 77 17.20 -17.45 -22.79
C GLN A 77 18.38 -16.59 -23.27
N CYS A 78 18.24 -15.88 -24.39
CA CYS A 78 19.26 -14.98 -24.96
C CYS A 78 18.93 -13.50 -24.78
N ALA A 79 17.94 -13.14 -23.96
CA ALA A 79 17.55 -11.76 -23.78
C ALA A 79 18.60 -10.98 -22.96
N PRO A 80 18.98 -9.76 -23.37
CA PRO A 80 19.86 -8.92 -22.59
C PRO A 80 19.24 -8.56 -21.23
N ALA A 81 20.10 -8.33 -20.22
CA ALA A 81 19.68 -8.14 -18.82
C ALA A 81 18.62 -7.04 -18.64
N HIS A 82 18.72 -5.94 -19.38
CA HIS A 82 17.74 -4.84 -19.31
C HIS A 82 16.33 -5.26 -19.76
N LEU A 83 16.21 -6.13 -20.78
CA LEU A 83 14.91 -6.66 -21.22
C LEU A 83 14.33 -7.63 -20.19
N VAL A 84 15.16 -8.42 -19.53
CA VAL A 84 14.73 -9.32 -18.44
C VAL A 84 14.19 -8.49 -17.26
N VAL A 85 14.87 -7.41 -16.88
CA VAL A 85 14.40 -6.48 -15.83
C VAL A 85 13.07 -5.83 -16.24
N TYR A 86 12.96 -5.36 -17.48
CA TYR A 86 11.73 -4.77 -18.01
C TYR A 86 10.57 -5.76 -18.01
N ALA A 87 10.81 -7.01 -18.43
CA ALA A 87 9.82 -8.06 -18.42
C ALA A 87 9.36 -8.41 -17.01
N ARG A 88 10.28 -8.54 -16.03
CA ARG A 88 9.92 -8.73 -14.62
C ARG A 88 9.03 -7.60 -14.11
N LYS A 89 9.40 -6.34 -14.38
CA LYS A 89 8.59 -5.17 -14.01
C LYS A 89 7.19 -5.21 -14.65
N THR A 90 7.10 -5.65 -15.90
CA THR A 90 5.82 -5.76 -16.62
C THR A 90 4.95 -6.88 -16.03
N ILE A 91 5.52 -8.04 -15.73
CA ILE A 91 4.84 -9.15 -15.05
C ILE A 91 4.30 -8.68 -13.69
N GLU A 92 5.13 -7.99 -12.90
CA GLU A 92 4.73 -7.40 -11.61
C GLU A 92 3.51 -6.50 -11.77
N ARG A 93 3.57 -5.56 -12.72
CA ARG A 93 2.48 -4.60 -12.95
C ARG A 93 1.18 -5.29 -13.34
N VAL A 94 1.23 -6.26 -14.26
CA VAL A 94 0.04 -6.98 -14.71
C VAL A 94 -0.54 -7.81 -13.57
N PHE A 95 0.30 -8.56 -12.84
CA PHE A 95 -0.12 -9.38 -11.72
C PHE A 95 -0.75 -8.54 -10.61
N MET A 96 -0.03 -7.49 -10.16
CA MET A 96 -0.49 -6.58 -9.11
C MET A 96 -1.77 -5.85 -9.53
N ALA A 97 -1.91 -5.47 -10.81
CA ALA A 97 -3.13 -4.81 -11.30
C ALA A 97 -4.38 -5.69 -11.19
N GLN A 98 -4.25 -7.01 -11.35
CA GLN A 98 -5.36 -7.96 -11.22
C GLN A 98 -5.77 -8.17 -9.76
N ILE A 99 -4.82 -8.22 -8.83
CA ILE A 99 -5.08 -8.49 -7.41
C ILE A 99 -5.37 -7.24 -6.59
N HIS A 100 -5.04 -6.04 -7.08
CA HIS A 100 -5.09 -4.78 -6.32
C HIS A 100 -6.45 -4.54 -5.66
N ALA A 101 -7.56 -4.86 -6.33
CA ALA A 101 -8.91 -4.67 -5.79
C ALA A 101 -9.16 -5.46 -4.50
N LEU A 102 -8.51 -6.62 -4.35
CA LEU A 102 -8.63 -7.49 -3.18
C LEU A 102 -7.51 -7.27 -2.16
N ALA A 103 -6.34 -6.82 -2.63
CA ALA A 103 -5.14 -6.72 -1.81
C ALA A 103 -4.95 -5.34 -1.15
N PHE A 104 -5.55 -4.27 -1.69
CA PHE A 104 -5.32 -2.90 -1.18
C PHE A 104 -6.07 -2.57 0.11
N TYR A 105 -7.28 -3.11 0.28
CA TYR A 105 -8.08 -2.98 1.51
C TYR A 105 -8.43 -4.36 2.07
N PRO A 106 -7.48 -5.03 2.74
CA PRO A 106 -7.71 -6.38 3.24
C PRO A 106 -8.84 -6.46 4.26
N ASN A 107 -9.05 -5.41 5.06
CA ASN A 107 -10.15 -5.29 6.02
C ASN A 107 -11.32 -4.45 5.48
N LEU A 108 -11.37 -4.22 4.16
CA LEU A 108 -12.44 -3.50 3.46
C LEU A 108 -12.77 -2.14 4.10
N ASP A 109 -13.97 -2.00 4.65
CA ASP A 109 -14.51 -0.75 5.19
C ASP A 109 -13.71 -0.23 6.38
N ALA A 110 -13.08 -1.12 7.17
CA ALA A 110 -12.27 -0.70 8.30
C ALA A 110 -11.03 0.10 7.86
N ASP A 111 -10.34 -0.36 6.81
CA ASP A 111 -9.17 0.33 6.27
C ASP A 111 -9.59 1.65 5.58
N ARG A 112 -10.71 1.63 4.84
CA ARG A 112 -11.28 2.85 4.23
C ARG A 112 -11.63 3.90 5.26
N HIS A 113 -12.28 3.49 6.35
CA HIS A 113 -12.67 4.39 7.43
C HIS A 113 -11.44 4.97 8.15
N ARG A 114 -10.43 4.13 8.44
CA ARG A 114 -9.15 4.57 9.01
C ARG A 114 -8.49 5.65 8.15
N ASP A 115 -8.42 5.44 6.83
CA ASP A 115 -7.86 6.42 5.89
C ASP A 115 -8.68 7.70 5.84
N GLU A 116 -10.01 7.60 5.83
CA GLU A 116 -10.90 8.76 5.81
C GLU A 116 -10.72 9.64 7.06
N LEU A 117 -10.66 9.01 8.24
CA LEU A 117 -10.40 9.72 9.49
C LEU A 117 -9.04 10.41 9.46
N PHE A 118 -8.00 9.71 9.02
CA PHE A 118 -6.66 10.27 8.91
C PHE A 118 -6.63 11.46 7.94
N SER A 119 -7.24 11.33 6.77
CA SER A 119 -7.31 12.41 5.76
C SER A 119 -8.08 13.63 6.26
N LYS A 120 -9.19 13.44 6.99
CA LYS A 120 -9.93 14.54 7.64
C LYS A 120 -9.09 15.24 8.70
N SER A 121 -8.31 14.49 9.48
CA SER A 121 -7.40 15.03 10.48
C SER A 121 -6.25 15.82 9.86
N LEU A 122 -5.64 15.31 8.77
CA LEU A 122 -4.64 16.06 7.97
C LEU A 122 -5.24 17.35 7.40
N ALA A 123 -6.45 17.28 6.83
CA ALA A 123 -7.12 18.46 6.29
C ALA A 123 -7.40 19.53 7.37
N ARG A 124 -7.60 19.15 8.63
CA ARG A 124 -7.70 20.10 9.75
C ARG A 124 -6.34 20.67 10.11
N LEU A 125 -5.33 19.82 10.25
CA LEU A 125 -3.96 20.21 10.61
C LEU A 125 -3.33 21.15 9.56
N SER A 126 -3.58 20.90 8.27
CA SER A 126 -3.07 21.70 7.14
C SER A 126 -3.43 23.19 7.24
N ARG A 127 -4.57 23.52 7.87
CA ARG A 127 -5.05 24.92 8.02
C ARG A 127 -4.30 25.69 9.11
N SER A 128 -3.77 24.99 10.11
CA SER A 128 -3.08 25.61 11.25
C SER A 128 -1.57 25.52 11.16
N ILE A 129 -1.03 24.55 10.41
CA ILE A 129 0.41 24.33 10.33
C ILE A 129 1.06 25.21 9.26
N HIS A 130 2.13 25.89 9.65
CA HIS A 130 2.96 26.71 8.77
C HIS A 130 4.40 26.20 8.75
N PRO A 131 5.22 26.51 7.73
CA PRO A 131 6.60 26.02 7.63
C PRO A 131 7.46 26.37 8.86
N GLY A 132 7.25 27.55 9.45
CA GLY A 132 7.93 27.98 10.68
C GLY A 132 7.39 27.38 11.99
N HIS A 133 6.58 26.32 11.94
CA HIS A 133 6.01 25.73 13.15
C HIS A 133 7.12 25.14 14.05
N PRO A 134 7.17 25.44 15.37
CA PRO A 134 8.28 25.04 16.24
C PRO A 134 8.56 23.54 16.27
N MET A 135 7.54 22.71 16.06
CA MET A 135 7.69 21.25 16.04
C MET A 135 8.27 20.71 14.73
N LEU A 136 8.10 21.41 13.61
CA LEU A 136 8.62 20.96 12.32
C LEU A 136 10.11 21.29 12.16
N LYS A 137 10.59 22.38 12.78
CA LYS A 137 12.02 22.80 12.72
C LYS A 137 12.56 22.98 11.29
N ILE A 138 11.72 23.42 10.34
CA ILE A 138 12.15 23.68 8.96
C ILE A 138 12.98 24.98 8.92
N PRO A 139 14.23 24.95 8.42
CA PRO A 139 15.05 26.14 8.26
C PRO A 139 14.36 27.25 7.45
N ASN A 140 14.48 28.50 7.92
CA ASN A 140 13.85 29.66 7.27
C ASN A 140 14.29 29.85 5.81
N VAL A 141 15.51 29.41 5.47
CA VAL A 141 16.03 29.46 4.08
C VAL A 141 15.19 28.65 3.09
N LEU A 142 14.46 27.64 3.56
CA LEU A 142 13.60 26.78 2.74
C LEU A 142 12.16 27.29 2.64
N HIS A 143 11.76 28.30 3.42
CA HIS A 143 10.37 28.75 3.47
C HIS A 143 9.89 29.38 2.15
N GLY A 144 10.81 29.89 1.32
CA GLY A 144 10.48 30.48 0.01
C GLY A 144 9.92 29.48 -1.00
N GLU A 145 10.27 28.20 -0.87
CA GLU A 145 9.78 27.12 -1.75
C GLU A 145 8.49 26.47 -1.21
N ALA A 146 8.06 26.82 0.01
CA ALA A 146 6.86 26.26 0.61
C ALA A 146 5.61 26.64 -0.21
N PRO A 147 4.69 25.69 -0.47
CA PRO A 147 4.57 24.38 0.16
C PRO A 147 5.22 23.22 -0.62
N TRP A 148 6.21 23.47 -1.47
CA TRP A 148 6.92 22.49 -2.31
C TRP A 148 6.01 21.75 -3.31
N PRO A 149 5.38 22.47 -4.26
CA PRO A 149 4.38 21.90 -5.17
C PRO A 149 4.91 20.71 -6.00
N SER A 150 6.18 20.73 -6.41
CA SER A 150 6.80 19.64 -7.17
C SER A 150 6.86 18.33 -6.37
N ALA A 151 7.21 18.40 -5.09
CA ALA A 151 7.24 17.22 -4.22
C ALA A 151 5.82 16.72 -3.91
N GLN A 152 4.86 17.64 -3.70
CA GLN A 152 3.46 17.28 -3.53
C GLN A 152 2.92 16.53 -4.76
N ALA A 153 3.23 17.01 -5.97
CA ALA A 153 2.77 16.37 -7.21
C ALA A 153 3.24 14.91 -7.33
N GLU A 154 4.49 14.61 -6.94
CA GLU A 154 5.03 13.24 -6.95
C GLU A 154 4.28 12.31 -5.99
N ILE A 155 3.96 12.76 -4.77
CA ILE A 155 3.27 11.92 -3.80
C ILE A 155 1.76 11.81 -4.06
N SER A 156 1.13 12.86 -4.60
CA SER A 156 -0.32 12.88 -4.90
C SER A 156 -0.72 11.81 -5.93
N ILE A 157 0.19 11.39 -6.80
CA ILE A 157 -0.07 10.35 -7.82
C ILE A 157 0.13 8.91 -7.32
N ILE A 158 0.46 8.69 -6.04
CA ILE A 158 0.72 7.34 -5.49
C ILE A 158 -0.42 6.34 -5.73
N ASN A 159 -1.68 6.81 -5.75
CA ASN A 159 -2.86 5.98 -6.00
C ASN A 159 -3.12 5.67 -7.47
N ALA A 160 -2.44 6.36 -8.41
CA ALA A 160 -2.49 6.00 -9.82
C ALA A 160 -1.76 4.68 -10.09
N TYR A 161 -0.82 4.29 -9.21
CA TYR A 161 -0.03 3.08 -9.34
C TYR A 161 -0.61 1.93 -8.52
N LYS A 162 -0.54 0.72 -9.10
CA LYS A 162 -1.03 -0.51 -8.46
C LYS A 162 0.07 -1.41 -7.92
N SER A 163 1.26 -1.42 -8.52
CA SER A 163 2.39 -2.21 -8.02
C SER A 163 3.09 -1.50 -6.85
N ALA A 164 3.53 -2.26 -5.84
CA ALA A 164 4.28 -1.73 -4.71
C ALA A 164 5.55 -0.98 -5.14
N ARG A 165 6.28 -1.49 -6.14
CA ARG A 165 7.47 -0.83 -6.71
C ARG A 165 7.18 0.56 -7.25
N ASP A 166 6.14 0.72 -8.06
CA ASP A 166 5.81 2.04 -8.62
C ASP A 166 5.29 3.01 -7.54
N LYS A 167 4.58 2.52 -6.51
CA LYS A 167 4.19 3.33 -5.33
C LYS A 167 5.42 3.81 -4.56
N LEU A 168 6.36 2.90 -4.27
CA LEU A 168 7.65 3.22 -3.65
C LEU A 168 8.42 4.24 -4.49
N GLY A 169 8.42 4.09 -5.82
CA GLY A 169 9.02 5.06 -6.72
C GLY A 169 8.45 6.47 -6.61
N CYS A 170 7.16 6.64 -6.27
CA CYS A 170 6.58 7.96 -6.00
C CYS A 170 7.17 8.59 -4.74
N VAL A 171 7.35 7.79 -3.68
CA VAL A 171 7.98 8.23 -2.44
C VAL A 171 9.44 8.61 -2.68
N VAL A 172 10.19 7.78 -3.40
CA VAL A 172 11.60 8.06 -3.75
C VAL A 172 11.70 9.37 -4.53
N ARG A 173 10.91 9.55 -5.60
CA ARG A 173 10.93 10.80 -6.38
C ARG A 173 10.52 12.02 -5.56
N CYS A 174 9.55 11.88 -4.64
CA CYS A 174 9.19 12.95 -3.70
C CYS A 174 10.39 13.33 -2.82
N CYS A 175 11.06 12.36 -2.19
CA CYS A 175 12.22 12.60 -1.33
C CYS A 175 13.41 13.18 -2.10
N GLU A 176 13.70 12.66 -3.31
CA GLU A 176 14.74 13.18 -4.18
C GLU A 176 14.45 14.61 -4.64
N THR A 177 13.19 14.92 -4.94
CA THR A 177 12.76 16.29 -5.29
C THR A 177 13.02 17.24 -4.12
N ILE A 178 12.68 16.86 -2.89
CA ILE A 178 12.96 17.65 -1.69
C ILE A 178 14.48 17.81 -1.50
N SER A 179 15.24 16.73 -1.60
CA SER A 179 16.71 16.73 -1.47
C SER A 179 17.39 17.67 -2.46
N ASN A 180 16.93 17.66 -3.72
CA ASN A 180 17.43 18.55 -4.76
C ASN A 180 17.12 20.02 -4.46
N LEU A 181 15.90 20.32 -4.00
CA LEU A 181 15.52 21.69 -3.62
C LEU A 181 16.34 22.20 -2.42
N ILE A 182 16.60 21.35 -1.43
CA ILE A 182 17.48 21.69 -0.30
C ILE A 182 18.91 21.95 -0.79
N SER A 183 19.41 21.12 -1.70
CA SER A 183 20.78 21.24 -2.22
C SER A 183 21.00 22.51 -3.05
N MET A 184 19.93 23.09 -3.59
CA MET A 184 19.95 24.39 -4.28
C MET A 184 19.80 25.58 -3.33
N ALA A 185 19.41 25.35 -2.07
CA ALA A 185 19.16 26.42 -1.11
C ALA A 185 20.48 27.03 -0.61
N PRO A 186 20.54 28.37 -0.42
CA PRO A 186 21.76 29.04 0.03
C PRO A 186 22.21 28.52 1.40
N GLY A 187 23.46 28.05 1.49
CA GLY A 187 24.11 27.69 2.76
C GLY A 187 23.75 26.31 3.33
N MET A 188 22.89 25.52 2.67
CA MET A 188 22.54 24.15 3.12
C MET A 188 23.56 23.09 2.67
N GLY A 189 24.18 23.25 1.49
CA GLY A 189 25.08 22.23 0.93
C GLY A 189 24.34 20.97 0.50
N ALA A 190 24.99 19.80 0.50
CA ALA A 190 24.34 18.54 0.14
C ALA A 190 23.33 18.13 1.22
N ALA A 191 22.08 17.90 0.83
CA ALA A 191 21.01 17.55 1.76
C ALA A 191 21.23 16.18 2.43
N ALA A 192 21.22 16.16 3.76
CA ALA A 192 21.11 14.92 4.53
C ALA A 192 19.63 14.54 4.71
N ALA A 193 19.31 13.29 5.08
CA ALA A 193 17.92 12.92 5.27
C ALA A 193 17.26 13.58 6.49
N ASP A 194 18.05 13.98 7.48
CA ASP A 194 17.56 14.76 8.62
C ASP A 194 17.07 16.15 8.17
N ASP A 195 17.61 16.69 7.07
CA ASP A 195 17.13 17.93 6.45
C ASP A 195 15.85 17.71 5.63
N VAL A 196 15.73 16.52 5.01
CA VAL A 196 14.57 16.15 4.17
C VAL A 196 13.32 15.88 5.01
N THR A 197 13.48 15.25 6.18
CA THR A 197 12.36 14.73 6.98
C THR A 197 11.38 15.81 7.45
N PRO A 198 11.82 16.97 8.01
CA PRO A 198 10.95 18.10 8.32
C PRO A 198 10.09 18.57 7.14
N VAL A 199 10.71 18.69 5.96
CA VAL A 199 10.04 19.15 4.75
C VAL A 199 9.05 18.09 4.26
N LEU A 200 9.44 16.81 4.31
CA LEU A 200 8.58 15.68 3.96
C LEU A 200 7.32 15.64 4.82
N VAL A 201 7.43 15.82 6.15
CA VAL A 201 6.27 15.91 7.05
C VAL A 201 5.31 17.01 6.58
N TYR A 202 5.81 18.21 6.31
CA TYR A 202 4.97 19.32 5.87
C TYR A 202 4.32 19.03 4.50
N VAL A 203 5.09 18.51 3.55
CA VAL A 203 4.60 18.11 2.22
C VAL A 203 3.47 17.09 2.32
N LEU A 204 3.59 16.08 3.18
CA LEU A 204 2.55 15.07 3.36
C LEU A 204 1.27 15.65 3.97
N ILE A 205 1.39 16.59 4.92
CA ILE A 205 0.22 17.25 5.52
C ILE A 205 -0.50 18.11 4.46
N GLN A 206 0.24 18.88 3.67
CA GLN A 206 -0.35 19.75 2.66
C GLN A 206 -0.89 18.99 1.44
N ALA A 207 -0.16 17.98 0.95
CA ALA A 207 -0.61 17.16 -0.18
C ALA A 207 -1.81 16.29 0.18
N ASN A 208 -1.92 15.84 1.44
CA ASN A 208 -2.96 14.95 1.95
C ASN A 208 -3.31 13.80 0.96
N PRO A 209 -2.31 12.98 0.56
CA PRO A 209 -2.52 11.93 -0.42
C PRO A 209 -3.61 10.95 0.06
N PRO A 210 -4.59 10.59 -0.79
CA PRO A 210 -5.68 9.73 -0.36
C PRO A 210 -5.16 8.34 0.04
N SER A 211 -5.80 7.73 1.02
CA SER A 211 -5.51 6.36 1.44
C SER A 211 -4.05 6.07 1.79
N ILE A 212 -3.37 7.05 2.38
CA ILE A 212 -1.94 6.97 2.66
C ILE A 212 -1.58 5.84 3.63
N LEU A 213 -2.42 5.56 4.63
CA LEU A 213 -2.15 4.48 5.59
C LEU A 213 -2.30 3.11 4.93
N SER A 214 -3.30 2.94 4.06
CA SER A 214 -3.44 1.71 3.28
C SER A 214 -2.34 1.54 2.23
N ASN A 215 -1.82 2.64 1.65
CA ASN A 215 -0.62 2.57 0.81
C ASN A 215 0.61 2.08 1.60
N VAL A 216 0.80 2.55 2.83
CA VAL A 216 1.88 2.09 3.71
C VAL A 216 1.76 0.60 3.98
N GLN A 217 0.57 0.15 4.42
CA GLN A 217 0.31 -1.27 4.69
C GLN A 217 0.53 -2.13 3.43
N TYR A 218 0.09 -1.65 2.27
CA TYR A 218 0.22 -2.36 1.01
C TYR A 218 1.69 -2.52 0.58
N VAL A 219 2.48 -1.44 0.63
CA VAL A 219 3.90 -1.50 0.25
C VAL A 219 4.72 -2.28 1.29
N GLN A 220 4.36 -2.25 2.57
CA GLN A 220 5.01 -3.10 3.57
C GLN A 220 4.76 -4.59 3.32
N GLY A 221 3.54 -4.96 2.94
CA GLY A 221 3.20 -6.36 2.63
C GLY A 221 3.81 -6.86 1.32
N PHE A 222 3.73 -6.07 0.24
CA PHE A 222 4.17 -6.49 -1.10
C PHE A 222 5.56 -5.99 -1.51
N GLY A 223 6.21 -5.19 -0.67
CA GLY A 223 7.52 -4.60 -0.95
C GLY A 223 8.64 -5.63 -0.94
N GLY A 224 8.63 -6.55 0.03
CA GLY A 224 9.67 -7.58 0.17
C GLY A 224 11.07 -7.00 0.01
N SER A 225 11.85 -7.56 -0.92
CA SER A 225 13.22 -7.11 -1.20
C SER A 225 13.36 -5.70 -1.78
N LEU A 226 12.27 -5.04 -2.20
CA LEU A 226 12.31 -3.63 -2.63
C LEU A 226 12.61 -2.69 -1.47
N LEU A 227 12.35 -3.14 -0.24
CA LEU A 227 12.65 -2.38 0.96
C LEU A 227 14.09 -2.60 1.44
N ASP A 228 14.90 -3.36 0.68
CA ASP A 228 16.32 -3.53 0.93
C ASP A 228 17.12 -2.50 0.12
N GLY A 229 17.90 -1.66 0.80
CA GLY A 229 18.78 -0.68 0.16
C GLY A 229 18.26 0.76 0.18
N VAL A 230 18.59 1.53 -0.87
CA VAL A 230 18.33 2.99 -0.91
C VAL A 230 16.84 3.31 -0.96
N GLU A 231 16.05 2.52 -1.68
CA GLU A 231 14.60 2.70 -1.74
C GLU A 231 13.95 2.44 -0.36
N GLY A 232 14.42 1.41 0.36
CA GLY A 232 14.01 1.11 1.74
C GLY A 232 14.37 2.19 2.76
N TYR A 233 15.51 2.87 2.56
CA TYR A 233 15.89 4.02 3.36
C TYR A 233 14.88 5.16 3.24
N TRP A 234 14.54 5.56 2.01
CA TRP A 234 13.52 6.58 1.78
C TRP A 234 12.15 6.17 2.27
N TRP A 235 11.82 4.88 2.13
CA TRP A 235 10.59 4.33 2.70
C TRP A 235 10.53 4.46 4.22
N THR A 236 11.65 4.19 4.91
CA THR A 236 11.75 4.32 6.37
C THR A 236 11.57 5.77 6.80
N GLN A 237 12.17 6.73 6.09
CA GLN A 237 11.95 8.16 6.38
C GLN A 237 10.49 8.57 6.16
N PHE A 238 9.85 8.04 5.11
CA PHE A 238 8.46 8.31 4.80
C PHE A 238 7.50 7.74 5.86
N THR A 239 7.69 6.50 6.30
CA THR A 239 6.87 5.93 7.37
C THR A 239 7.10 6.65 8.70
N ALA A 240 8.34 7.01 9.02
CA ALA A 240 8.66 7.82 10.19
C ALA A 240 7.97 9.20 10.16
N ALA A 241 7.92 9.86 8.99
CA ALA A 241 7.20 11.12 8.81
C ALA A 241 5.69 10.95 9.06
N ILE A 242 5.07 9.86 8.59
CA ILE A 242 3.66 9.56 8.86
C ILE A 242 3.40 9.31 10.35
N GLU A 243 4.27 8.56 11.03
CA GLU A 243 4.15 8.36 12.48
C GLU A 243 4.29 9.68 13.24
N PHE A 244 5.23 10.54 12.84
CA PHE A 244 5.36 11.88 13.42
C PHE A 244 4.09 12.71 13.20
N ILE A 245 3.48 12.69 12.02
CA ILE A 245 2.20 13.38 11.77
C ILE A 245 1.12 12.90 12.74
N LYS A 246 1.03 11.59 13.02
CA LYS A 246 0.06 11.06 13.99
C LYS A 246 0.25 11.64 15.39
N THR A 247 1.48 12.00 15.78
CA THR A 247 1.74 12.67 17.07
C THR A 247 1.32 14.14 17.11
N LEU A 248 1.07 14.75 15.94
CA LEU A 248 0.62 16.14 15.82
C LEU A 248 -0.92 16.27 15.77
N LEU A 249 -1.63 15.15 15.62
CA LEU A 249 -3.10 15.08 15.52
C LEU A 249 -3.75 14.92 16.89
#